data_AF-A0A433C262-F1
#
_entry.id   AF-A0A433C262-F1
#
_cell.length_a   1.000
_cell.length_b   1.000
_cell.length_c   1.000
_cell.angle_alpha   90.00
_cell.angle_beta   90.00
_cell.angle_gamma   90.00
#
_symmetry.space_group_name_H-M   'P 1'
#
loop_
_entity.id
_entity.type
_entity.pdbx_description
1 polymer ?
#
loop_
_entity_poly.entity_id
_entity_poly.type
_entity_poly.pdbx_seq_one_letter_code
_entity_poly.pdbx_strand_id
1 'polypeptide(L)'
;MPDSPPGDPSTPGCDTYEGILADLPPQERRIVHDVVTSGAIEGYMPDLESIARLADLATGKITGDQYRAEILARLRYSAPDGPRTYRGTES
;
A
#
# COMPACT_ATOMS: atom_id res chain seq x y z
N MET A 1 35.58 -20.65 -20.46
CA MET A 1 35.50 -19.18 -20.31
C MET A 1 34.18 -18.74 -20.94
N PRO A 2 33.36 -17.95 -20.23
CA PRO A 2 31.89 -18.00 -20.28
C PRO A 2 31.30 -17.01 -21.29
N ASP A 3 30.12 -17.30 -21.78
CA ASP A 3 29.17 -16.29 -22.26
C ASP A 3 27.86 -16.50 -21.51
N SER A 4 27.89 -16.09 -20.23
CA SER A 4 26.65 -15.88 -19.48
C SER A 4 26.02 -14.61 -20.05
N PRO A 5 24.73 -14.59 -20.39
CA PRO A 5 24.07 -13.34 -20.76
C PRO A 5 24.19 -12.37 -19.58
N PRO A 6 24.24 -11.04 -19.84
CA PRO A 6 24.21 -10.08 -18.77
C PRO A 6 22.88 -10.28 -18.04
N GLY A 7 22.94 -10.84 -16.83
CA GLY A 7 21.84 -10.73 -15.90
C GLY A 7 21.56 -9.25 -15.80
N ASP A 8 20.35 -8.85 -16.19
CA ASP A 8 19.84 -7.53 -15.87
C ASP A 8 20.17 -7.27 -14.40
N PRO A 9 20.90 -6.18 -14.06
CA PRO A 9 20.86 -5.67 -12.71
C PRO A 9 19.48 -5.02 -12.55
N SER A 10 18.43 -5.85 -12.53
CA SER A 10 17.21 -5.50 -11.82
C SER A 10 17.64 -5.41 -10.37
N THR A 11 18.07 -4.21 -9.99
CA THR A 11 18.16 -3.72 -8.62
C THR A 11 17.16 -4.51 -7.79
N PRO A 12 17.58 -5.24 -6.73
CA PRO A 12 16.63 -5.95 -5.89
C PRO A 12 15.57 -4.93 -5.48
N GLY A 13 14.37 -5.11 -6.03
CA GLY A 13 13.44 -4.01 -6.19
C GLY A 13 12.96 -3.56 -4.83
N CYS A 14 13.44 -2.42 -4.35
CA CYS A 14 12.82 -1.69 -3.23
C CYS A 14 11.32 -1.44 -3.49
N ASP A 15 10.87 -1.56 -4.74
CA ASP A 15 9.47 -1.39 -5.15
C ASP A 15 8.64 -2.69 -5.02
N THR A 16 9.24 -3.82 -4.67
CA THR A 16 8.52 -5.09 -4.45
C THR A 16 8.12 -5.25 -2.99
N TYR A 17 7.07 -6.03 -2.71
CA TYR A 17 6.68 -6.37 -1.33
C TYR A 17 7.86 -6.89 -0.49
N GLU A 18 8.62 -7.83 -1.07
CA GLU A 18 9.78 -8.43 -0.42
C GLU A 18 10.91 -7.41 -0.21
N GLY A 19 11.14 -6.50 -1.17
CA GLY A 19 12.11 -5.42 -1.06
C GLY A 19 11.75 -4.43 0.05
N ILE A 20 10.49 -3.98 0.10
CA ILE A 20 9.99 -3.09 1.16
C ILE A 20 10.19 -3.74 2.54
N LEU A 21 9.87 -5.03 2.66
CA LEU A 21 10.06 -5.76 3.92
C LEU A 21 11.52 -6.01 4.26
N ALA A 22 12.40 -6.19 3.27
CA ALA A 22 13.83 -6.41 3.49
C ALA A 22 14.52 -5.18 4.08
N ASP A 23 14.03 -3.98 3.76
CA ASP A 23 14.54 -2.71 4.29
C ASP A 23 14.08 -2.41 5.74
N LEU A 24 13.18 -3.24 6.29
CA LEU A 24 12.65 -3.05 7.64
C LEU A 24 13.43 -3.83 8.70
N PRO A 25 13.58 -3.27 9.91
CA PRO A 25 14.07 -4.06 11.03
C PRO A 25 13.08 -5.19 11.38
N PRO A 26 13.55 -6.26 12.06
CA PRO A 26 12.78 -7.50 12.18
C PRO A 26 11.40 -7.35 12.83
N GLN A 27 11.24 -6.42 13.76
CA GLN A 27 9.99 -6.20 14.49
C GLN A 27 8.96 -5.48 13.60
N GLU A 28 9.37 -4.40 12.94
CA GLU A 28 8.57 -3.60 12.03
C GLU A 28 8.14 -4.43 10.82
N ARG A 29 9.07 -5.22 10.27
CA ARG A 29 8.77 -6.17 9.19
C ARG A 29 7.64 -7.13 9.57
N ARG A 30 7.66 -7.67 10.80
CA ARG A 30 6.62 -8.58 11.29
C ARG A 30 5.28 -7.86 11.42
N ILE A 31 5.28 -6.64 11.97
CA ILE A 31 4.07 -5.82 12.11
C ILE A 31 3.44 -5.56 10.73
N VAL A 32 4.24 -5.12 9.75
CA VAL A 32 3.74 -4.85 8.39
C VAL A 32 3.22 -6.12 7.73
N HIS A 33 3.96 -7.23 7.84
CA HIS A 33 3.54 -8.52 7.29
C HIS A 33 2.22 -9.01 7.89
N ASP A 34 2.04 -8.91 9.21
CA ASP A 34 0.82 -9.36 9.90
C ASP A 34 -0.41 -8.52 9.47
N VAL A 35 -0.24 -7.21 9.31
CA VAL A 35 -1.31 -6.32 8.82
C VAL A 35 -1.71 -6.65 7.38
N VAL A 36 -0.74 -6.81 6.48
CA VAL A 36 -1.00 -7.15 5.07
C VAL A 36 -1.67 -8.52 4.95
N THR A 37 -1.18 -9.51 5.70
CA THR A 37 -1.75 -10.86 5.71
C THR A 37 -3.17 -10.87 6.25
N SER A 38 -3.45 -10.10 7.31
CA SER A 38 -4.80 -9.97 7.87
C SER A 38 -5.77 -9.38 6.84
N GLY A 39 -5.37 -8.32 6.13
CA GLY A 39 -6.17 -7.75 5.04
C GLY A 39 -6.42 -8.75 3.92
N ALA A 40 -5.39 -9.51 3.50
CA ALA A 40 -5.53 -10.51 2.46
C ALA A 40 -6.54 -11.62 2.83
N ILE A 41 -6.56 -12.03 4.10
CA ILE A 41 -7.55 -12.99 4.63
C ILE A 41 -8.98 -12.41 4.54
N GLU A 42 -9.14 -11.10 4.77
CA GLU A 42 -10.41 -10.39 4.63
C GLU A 42 -10.79 -10.07 3.16
N GLY A 43 -9.94 -10.45 2.20
CA GLY A 43 -10.16 -10.20 0.77
C GLY A 43 -9.70 -8.82 0.29
N TYR A 44 -8.95 -8.08 1.12
CA TYR A 44 -8.35 -6.79 0.77
C TYR A 44 -6.83 -6.92 0.65
N MET A 45 -6.32 -6.87 -0.58
CA MET A 45 -4.88 -6.82 -0.83
C MET A 45 -4.45 -5.35 -0.99
N PRO A 46 -3.68 -4.77 -0.05
CA PRO A 46 -3.13 -3.43 -0.23
C PRO A 46 -2.13 -3.41 -1.39
N ASP A 47 -2.13 -2.31 -2.13
CA ASP A 47 -1.14 -2.04 -3.17
C ASP A 47 0.24 -1.71 -2.56
N LEU A 48 1.28 -1.74 -3.41
CA LEU A 48 2.66 -1.53 -2.98
C LEU A 48 2.89 -0.13 -2.37
N GLU A 49 2.21 0.91 -2.84
CA GLU A 49 2.31 2.26 -2.27
C GLU A 49 1.74 2.27 -0.84
N SER A 50 0.59 1.62 -0.63
CA SER A 50 -0.03 1.45 0.68
C SER A 50 0.85 0.64 1.64
N ILE A 51 1.55 -0.38 1.14
CA ILE A 51 2.50 -1.17 1.94
C ILE A 51 3.75 -0.35 2.31
N ALA A 52 4.28 0.45 1.39
CA ALA A 52 5.39 1.36 1.68
C ALA A 52 5.01 2.40 2.77
N ARG A 53 3.79 2.93 2.73
CA ARG A 53 3.27 3.82 3.78
C ARG A 53 3.13 3.12 5.13
N LEU A 54 2.70 1.86 5.15
CA LEU A 54 2.68 1.05 6.38
C LEU A 54 4.08 0.82 6.93
N ALA A 55 5.07 0.60 6.07
CA ALA A 55 6.48 0.49 6.45
C ALA A 55 7.01 1.81 7.06
N ASP A 56 6.68 2.95 6.46
CA ASP A 56 7.02 4.26 7.01
C ASP A 56 6.33 4.54 8.35
N LEU A 57 5.09 4.05 8.53
CA LEU A 57 4.38 4.14 9.81
C LEU A 57 5.03 3.25 10.88
N ALA A 58 5.35 2.00 10.53
CA ALA A 58 5.98 1.05 11.45
C ALA A 58 7.36 1.53 11.91
N THR A 59 8.11 2.20 11.03
CA THR A 59 9.42 2.80 11.34
C THR A 59 9.34 4.18 11.99
N GLY A 60 8.13 4.74 12.15
CA GLY A 60 7.90 6.03 12.79
C GLY A 60 8.27 7.25 11.92
N LYS A 61 8.51 7.07 10.62
CA LYS A 61 8.74 8.19 9.69
C LYS A 61 7.48 9.01 9.45
N ILE A 62 6.31 8.37 9.50
CA ILE A 62 5.01 9.03 9.51
C ILE A 62 4.23 8.68 10.78
N THR A 63 3.30 9.55 11.17
CA THR A 63 2.41 9.28 12.31
C THR A 63 1.14 8.56 11.85
N GLY A 64 0.47 7.87 12.79
CA GLY A 64 -0.81 7.22 12.50
C GLY A 64 -1.90 8.20 12.05
N ASP A 65 -1.86 9.44 12.52
CA ASP A 65 -2.80 10.49 12.10
C ASP A 65 -2.58 10.90 10.64
N GLN A 66 -1.31 11.06 10.22
CA GLN A 66 -0.96 11.34 8.83
C GLN A 66 -1.41 10.20 7.91
N TYR A 67 -1.12 8.95 8.30
CA TYR A 67 -1.54 7.77 7.54
C TYR A 67 -3.07 7.68 7.41
N ARG A 68 -3.79 7.92 8.51
CA ARG A 68 -5.27 7.95 8.51
C ARG A 68 -5.81 9.07 7.61
N ALA A 69 -5.21 10.25 7.65
CA ALA A 69 -5.61 11.38 6.81
C ALA A 69 -5.44 11.05 5.31
N GLU A 70 -4.34 10.38 4.93
CA GLU A 70 -4.11 9.92 3.56
C GLU A 70 -5.16 8.89 3.11
N ILE A 71 -5.49 7.89 3.94
CA ILE A 71 -6.53 6.91 3.62
C ILE A 71 -7.88 7.61 3.39
N LEU A 72 -8.26 8.52 4.29
CA LEU A 72 -9.52 9.26 4.17
C LEU A 72 -9.55 10.13 2.91
N ALA A 73 -8.43 10.74 2.54
CA ALA A 73 -8.34 11.50 1.30
C ALA A 73 -8.54 10.60 0.08
N ARG A 74 -7.86 9.45 0.01
CA ARG A 74 -8.00 8.48 -1.09
C ARG A 74 -9.45 8.00 -1.23
N LEU A 75 -10.11 7.67 -0.13
CA LEU A 75 -11.52 7.25 -0.15
C LEU A 75 -12.46 8.34 -0.67
N ARG A 76 -12.20 9.61 -0.36
CA ARG A 76 -12.97 10.73 -0.92
C ARG A 76 -12.79 10.87 -2.43
N TYR A 77 -11.59 10.59 -2.95
CA TYR A 77 -11.34 10.59 -4.40
C TYR A 77 -11.93 9.37 -5.11
N SER A 78 -12.02 8.22 -4.45
CA SER A 78 -12.60 7.00 -5.02
C SER A 78 -14.13 6.94 -4.94
N ALA A 79 -14.75 7.74 -4.09
CA ALA A 79 -16.20 7.93 -4.11
C ALA A 79 -16.55 8.72 -5.39
N PRO A 80 -17.31 8.16 -6.34
CA PRO A 80 -17.87 8.99 -7.39
C PRO A 80 -18.80 10.00 -6.72
N ASP A 81 -18.45 11.29 -6.83
CA ASP A 81 -19.39 12.41 -6.71
C ASP A 81 -20.40 12.30 -7.86
N GLY A 82 -21.28 11.30 -7.76
CA GLY A 82 -22.50 11.25 -8.55
C GLY A 82 -23.54 12.06 -7.80
N PRO A 83 -23.93 13.27 -8.26
CA PRO A 83 -25.14 13.87 -7.75
C PRO A 83 -26.26 12.87 -8.01
N ARG A 84 -26.87 12.32 -6.94
CA ARG A 84 -28.15 11.64 -7.05
C ARG A 84 -29.16 12.72 -7.43
N THR A 85 -29.27 12.99 -8.72
CA THR A 85 -30.37 13.74 -9.31
C THR A 85 -31.63 12.92 -9.09
N TYR A 86 -32.26 13.11 -7.93
CA TYR A 86 -33.66 12.79 -7.76
C TYR A 86 -34.44 13.77 -8.64
N ARG A 87 -34.64 13.38 -9.90
CA ARG A 87 -35.58 14.03 -10.80
C ARG A 87 -36.97 13.69 -10.27
N GLY A 88 -37.53 14.56 -9.43
CA GLY A 88 -38.95 14.53 -9.09
C GLY A 88 -39.76 14.61 -10.37
N THR A 89 -40.37 13.50 -10.76
CA THR A 89 -41.50 13.50 -11.69
C THR A 89 -42.74 13.72 -10.84
N GLU A 90 -42.97 14.98 -10.47
CA GLU A 90 -44.27 15.40 -9.96
C GLU A 90 -45.19 15.57 -11.18
N SER A 91 -46.34 14.90 -11.13
CA SER A 91 -47.32 14.73 -12.22
C SER A 91 -48.22 15.93 -12.44
#